data_AF-A0AAJ2H189-F1
#
_entry.id   AF-A0AAJ2H189-F1
#
_cell.length_a   1.000
_cell.length_b   1.000
_cell.length_c   1.000
_cell.angle_alpha   90.00
_cell.angle_beta   90.00
_cell.angle_gamma   90.00
#
_symmetry.space_group_name_H-M   'P 1'
#
loop_
_entity.id
_entity.type
_entity.pdbx_description
1 polymer ?
#
loop_
_entity_poly.entity_id
_entity_poly.type
_entity_poly.pdbx_seq_one_letter_code
_entity_poly.pdbx_strand_id
1 'polypeptide(L)'
;MLAPIDTVSLALMANRYSSRPDVSALKIMAADKRVLATSGSAPTRSGEIFNKKIMLDQQPIGDVELTLIKPSIGELIRMQWPPILLSLLVHGLLWLLYRVVARPTRREYLQSLAREQQLQ
;
A
#
# COMPACT_ATOMS: atom_id res chain seq x y z
N MET A 1 -27.32 -24.42 27.12
CA MET A 1 -26.00 -24.99 26.78
C MET A 1 -25.69 -24.56 25.36
N LEU A 2 -24.57 -23.85 25.14
CA LEU A 2 -24.12 -23.54 23.78
C LEU A 2 -23.73 -24.84 23.08
N ALA A 3 -24.12 -25.00 21.82
CA ALA A 3 -23.77 -26.17 21.02
C ALA A 3 -22.23 -26.31 20.90
N PRO A 4 -21.70 -27.54 20.73
CA PRO A 4 -20.28 -27.73 20.46
C PRO A 4 -19.83 -26.91 19.27
N ILE A 5 -18.71 -26.21 19.40
CA ILE A 5 -18.15 -25.38 18.33
C ILE A 5 -17.62 -26.29 17.22
N ASP A 6 -18.24 -26.22 16.04
CA ASP A 6 -17.81 -26.96 14.85
C ASP A 6 -16.63 -26.25 14.16
N THR A 7 -15.41 -26.68 14.50
CA THR A 7 -14.17 -26.14 13.94
C THR A 7 -13.99 -26.48 12.46
N VAL A 8 -14.58 -27.57 11.97
CA VAL A 8 -14.45 -28.00 10.56
C VAL A 8 -15.24 -27.07 9.66
N SER A 9 -16.50 -26.79 9.99
CA SER A 9 -17.32 -25.84 9.24
C SER A 9 -16.74 -24.43 9.27
N LEU A 10 -16.19 -24.01 10.43
CA LEU A 10 -15.49 -22.72 10.55
C LEU A 10 -14.25 -22.66 9.66
N ALA A 11 -13.47 -23.74 9.58
CA ALA A 11 -12.29 -23.81 8.71
C ALA A 11 -12.68 -23.74 7.22
N LEU A 12 -13.74 -24.46 6.80
CA LEU A 12 -14.25 -24.40 5.44
C LEU A 12 -14.77 -23.00 5.07
N MET A 13 -15.46 -22.34 6.00
CA MET A 13 -15.92 -20.97 5.82
C MET A 13 -14.76 -19.99 5.72
N ALA A 14 -13.75 -20.11 6.59
CA ALA A 14 -12.54 -19.30 6.54
C ALA A 14 -11.76 -19.51 5.23
N ASN A 15 -11.71 -20.74 4.72
CA ASN A 15 -10.99 -21.09 3.49
C ASN A 15 -11.56 -20.44 2.22
N ARG A 16 -12.82 -19.99 2.22
CA ARG A 16 -13.37 -19.23 1.09
C ARG A 16 -12.64 -17.91 0.86
N TYR A 17 -12.03 -17.35 1.91
CA TYR A 17 -11.33 -16.08 1.85
C TYR A 17 -9.82 -16.23 1.60
N SER A 18 -9.27 -17.44 1.61
CA SER A 18 -7.84 -17.68 1.37
C SER A 18 -7.39 -17.34 -0.05
N SER A 19 -8.30 -17.48 -1.02
CA SER A 19 -8.04 -17.23 -2.44
C SER A 19 -8.08 -15.74 -2.82
N ARG A 20 -8.45 -14.85 -1.90
CA ARG A 20 -8.47 -13.42 -2.17
C ARG A 20 -7.05 -12.85 -2.09
N PRO A 21 -6.58 -12.13 -3.14
CA PRO A 21 -5.22 -11.58 -3.17
C PRO A 21 -4.97 -10.52 -2.09
N ASP A 22 -6.02 -9.92 -1.53
CA ASP A 22 -5.91 -8.89 -0.51
C ASP A 22 -5.88 -9.46 0.93
N VAL A 23 -6.17 -10.74 1.11
CA VAL A 23 -6.28 -11.39 2.42
C VAL A 23 -5.01 -12.19 2.72
N SER A 24 -4.27 -11.74 3.73
CA SER A 24 -3.05 -12.40 4.20
C SER A 24 -3.39 -13.61 5.07
N ALA A 25 -4.25 -13.37 6.07
CA ALA A 25 -4.67 -14.35 7.06
C ALA A 25 -6.10 -14.03 7.56
N LEU A 26 -6.84 -15.07 7.90
CA LEU A 26 -8.12 -15.00 8.60
C LEU A 26 -8.09 -15.98 9.76
N LYS A 27 -8.31 -15.48 10.97
CA LYS A 27 -8.25 -16.24 12.20
C LYS A 27 -9.55 -16.08 12.97
N ILE A 28 -10.20 -17.19 13.27
CA ILE A 28 -11.42 -17.24 14.07
C ILE A 28 -11.03 -17.78 15.43
N MET A 29 -11.39 -17.06 16.49
CA MET A 29 -11.03 -17.36 17.88
C MET A 29 -12.29 -17.48 18.73
N ALA A 30 -12.26 -18.39 19.70
CA ALA A 30 -13.26 -18.46 20.75
C ALA A 30 -13.08 -17.32 21.77
N ALA A 31 -14.06 -17.15 22.67
CA ALA A 31 -14.03 -16.13 23.72
C ALA A 31 -12.81 -16.24 24.67
N ASP A 32 -12.22 -17.43 24.78
CA ASP A 32 -10.98 -17.74 25.52
C ASP A 32 -9.69 -17.43 24.72
N LYS A 33 -9.81 -16.82 23.54
CA LYS A 33 -8.74 -16.58 22.56
C LYS A 33 -8.10 -17.84 21.96
N ARG A 34 -8.68 -19.02 22.16
CA ARG A 34 -8.26 -20.24 21.47
C ARG A 34 -8.59 -20.12 19.99
N VAL A 35 -7.64 -20.51 19.14
CA VAL A 35 -7.83 -20.51 17.68
C VAL A 35 -8.74 -21.66 17.30
N LEU A 36 -9.87 -21.34 16.68
CA LEU A 36 -10.86 -22.32 16.21
C LEU A 36 -10.65 -22.68 14.73
N ALA A 37 -10.26 -21.69 13.93
CA ALA A 37 -9.94 -21.86 12.52
C ALA A 37 -8.93 -20.81 12.08
N THR A 38 -8.04 -21.20 11.17
CA THR A 38 -7.09 -20.31 10.51
C THR A 38 -7.12 -20.56 9.02
N SER A 39 -6.97 -19.51 8.23
CA SER A 39 -6.90 -19.57 6.78
C SER A 39 -6.10 -18.40 6.22
N GLY A 40 -5.78 -18.43 4.94
CA GLY A 40 -4.99 -17.40 4.27
C GLY A 40 -3.76 -17.97 3.56
N SER A 41 -3.26 -17.20 2.61
CA SER A 41 -2.15 -17.60 1.73
C SER A 41 -0.78 -17.26 2.31
N ALA A 42 -0.72 -16.38 3.31
CA ALA A 42 0.53 -15.92 3.90
C ALA A 42 0.37 -15.56 5.39
N PRO A 43 0.08 -16.53 6.28
CA PRO A 43 -0.26 -16.28 7.68
C PRO A 43 0.83 -15.58 8.50
N THR A 44 2.08 -15.59 8.05
CA THR A 44 3.22 -14.91 8.67
C THR A 44 3.51 -13.53 8.07
N ARG A 45 2.82 -13.14 6.98
CA ARG A 45 3.01 -11.86 6.32
C ARG A 45 2.30 -10.78 7.12
N SER A 46 3.09 -9.93 7.77
CA SER A 46 2.63 -8.77 8.51
C SER A 46 1.85 -7.82 7.61
N GLY A 47 0.76 -7.28 8.13
CA GLY A 47 -0.18 -6.46 7.39
C GLY A 47 -1.08 -5.67 8.32
N GLU A 48 -2.12 -5.07 7.76
CA GLU A 48 -3.12 -4.38 8.58
C GLU A 48 -4.05 -5.40 9.23
N ILE A 49 -4.21 -5.32 10.55
CA ILE A 49 -4.98 -6.29 11.34
C ILE A 49 -6.31 -5.66 11.72
N PHE A 50 -7.40 -6.27 11.27
CA PHE A 50 -8.76 -5.91 11.63
C PHE A 50 -9.31 -6.96 12.58
N ASN A 51 -9.67 -6.54 13.79
CA ASN A 51 -10.31 -7.41 14.78
C ASN A 51 -11.79 -7.03 14.93
N LYS A 52 -12.67 -8.03 14.88
CA LYS A 52 -14.10 -7.86 15.13
C LYS A 52 -14.59 -8.90 16.14
N LYS A 53 -15.16 -8.41 17.24
CA LYS A 53 -15.81 -9.25 18.26
C LYS A 53 -17.12 -9.81 17.73
N ILE A 54 -17.36 -11.10 17.97
CA ILE A 54 -18.64 -11.75 17.72
C ILE A 54 -19.44 -11.73 19.02
N MET A 55 -20.63 -11.11 18.98
CA MET A 55 -21.55 -11.07 20.13
C MET A 55 -22.79 -11.90 19.83
N LEU A 56 -23.19 -12.72 20.79
CA LEU A 56 -24.48 -13.43 20.79
C LEU A 56 -25.21 -13.03 22.07
N ASP A 57 -26.39 -12.45 21.93
CA ASP A 57 -27.21 -12.01 23.07
C ASP A 57 -26.41 -11.18 24.09
N GLN A 58 -25.67 -10.19 23.57
CA GLN A 58 -24.79 -9.28 24.34
C GLN A 58 -23.58 -9.95 25.03
N GLN A 59 -23.38 -11.26 24.88
CA GLN A 59 -22.18 -11.95 25.36
C GLN A 59 -21.15 -12.13 24.22
N PRO A 60 -19.87 -11.79 24.44
CA PRO A 60 -18.82 -12.06 23.47
C PRO A 60 -18.56 -13.57 23.39
N ILE A 61 -18.83 -14.16 22.23
CA ILE A 61 -18.66 -15.61 22.00
C ILE A 61 -17.36 -15.94 21.25
N GLY A 62 -16.69 -14.94 20.70
CA GLY A 62 -15.42 -15.09 19.99
C GLY A 62 -14.97 -13.83 19.28
N ASP A 63 -13.86 -13.92 18.57
CA ASP A 63 -13.24 -12.82 17.82
C ASP A 63 -12.83 -13.32 16.43
N VAL A 64 -12.98 -12.47 15.42
CA VAL A 64 -12.43 -12.70 14.07
C VAL A 64 -11.35 -11.67 13.81
N GLU A 65 -10.17 -12.17 13.47
CA GLU A 65 -9.02 -11.37 13.09
C GLU A 65 -8.74 -11.58 11.60
N LEU A 66 -8.79 -10.49 10.83
CA LEU A 66 -8.49 -10.45 9.40
C LEU A 66 -7.22 -9.64 9.20
N THR A 67 -6.20 -10.25 8.64
CA THR A 67 -4.96 -9.58 8.24
C THR A 67 -5.00 -9.32 6.75
N LEU A 68 -4.98 -8.05 6.33
CA LEU A 68 -4.89 -7.66 4.92
C LEU A 68 -3.43 -7.61 4.47
N ILE A 69 -3.18 -7.97 3.21
CA ILE A 69 -1.85 -7.88 2.61
C ILE A 69 -1.47 -6.41 2.43
N LYS A 70 -0.43 -5.97 3.12
CA LYS A 70 0.24 -4.71 2.79
C LYS A 70 1.21 -4.95 1.63
N PRO A 71 1.06 -4.26 0.49
CA PRO A 71 1.99 -4.42 -0.63
C PRO A 71 3.39 -3.99 -0.18
N SER A 72 4.39 -4.82 -0.49
CA SER A 72 5.79 -4.51 -0.17
C SER A 72 6.31 -3.40 -1.09
N ILE A 73 7.35 -2.68 -0.67
CA ILE A 73 7.98 -1.65 -1.50
C ILE A 73 8.41 -2.22 -2.86
N GLY A 74 8.96 -3.44 -2.88
CA GLY A 74 9.36 -4.12 -4.12
C GLY A 74 8.18 -4.45 -5.03
N GLU A 75 7.04 -4.82 -4.47
CA GLU A 75 5.81 -5.14 -5.20
C GLU A 75 5.13 -3.86 -5.74
N LEU A 76 5.20 -2.78 -4.96
CA LEU A 76 4.79 -1.44 -5.38
C LEU A 76 5.62 -0.96 -6.57
N ILE A 77 6.94 -1.14 -6.53
CA ILE A 77 7.83 -0.81 -7.67
C ILE A 77 7.47 -1.68 -8.87
N ARG A 78 7.28 -3.00 -8.70
CA ARG A 78 6.92 -3.89 -9.80
C ARG A 78 5.60 -3.49 -10.49
N MET A 79 4.60 -3.01 -9.76
CA MET A 79 3.34 -2.55 -10.33
C MET A 79 3.38 -1.11 -10.85
N GLN A 80 4.13 -0.23 -10.20
CA GLN A 80 4.11 1.23 -10.45
C GLN A 80 5.41 1.78 -11.04
N TRP A 81 6.30 0.93 -11.56
CA TRP A 81 7.52 1.41 -12.22
C TRP A 81 7.26 2.32 -13.44
N PRO A 82 6.21 2.13 -14.27
CA PRO A 82 6.04 2.99 -15.45
C PRO A 82 5.72 4.45 -15.07
N PRO A 83 4.79 4.75 -14.13
CA PRO A 83 4.57 6.11 -13.63
C PRO A 83 5.81 6.74 -12.99
N ILE A 84 6.59 5.96 -12.23
CA ILE A 84 7.83 6.46 -11.59
C ILE A 84 8.85 6.85 -12.67
N LEU A 85 9.04 6.00 -13.68
CA LEU A 85 9.94 6.29 -14.79
C LEU A 85 9.48 7.50 -15.59
N LEU A 86 8.17 7.61 -15.87
CA LEU A 86 7.60 8.76 -16.56
C LEU A 86 7.84 10.06 -15.78
N SER A 87 7.63 10.05 -14.45
CA SER A 87 7.91 11.20 -13.59
C SER A 87 9.37 11.63 -13.66
N LEU A 88 10.31 10.67 -13.66
CA LEU A 88 11.74 10.94 -13.80
C LEU A 88 12.05 11.59 -15.16
N LEU A 89 11.49 11.06 -16.24
CA LEU A 89 11.66 11.61 -17.59
C LEU A 89 11.11 13.04 -17.68
N VAL A 90 9.91 13.29 -17.14
CA VAL A 90 9.29 14.62 -17.11
C VAL A 90 10.15 15.61 -16.34
N HIS A 91 10.64 15.23 -15.16
CA HIS A 91 11.55 16.08 -14.38
C HIS A 91 12.84 16.39 -15.13
N GLY A 92 13.45 15.37 -15.76
CA GLY A 92 14.65 15.56 -16.58
C GLY A 92 14.42 16.51 -17.75
N LEU A 93 13.27 16.39 -18.42
CA LEU A 93 12.90 17.26 -19.54
C LEU A 93 12.69 18.70 -19.09
N LEU A 94 11.96 18.91 -18.00
CA LEU A 94 11.74 20.24 -17.41
C LEU A 94 13.04 20.87 -16.95
N TRP A 95 13.94 20.09 -16.35
CA TRP A 95 15.26 20.56 -15.94
C TRP A 95 16.12 20.99 -17.14
N LEU A 96 16.10 20.21 -18.22
CA LEU A 96 16.80 20.57 -19.47
C LEU A 96 16.21 21.82 -20.11
N LEU A 97 14.88 21.92 -20.19
CA LEU A 97 14.19 23.12 -20.69
C LEU A 97 14.57 24.35 -19.87
N TYR A 98 14.51 24.25 -18.54
CA TYR A 98 14.95 25.32 -17.65
C TYR A 98 16.41 25.70 -17.91
N ARG A 99 17.32 24.72 -18.03
CA ARG A 99 18.73 24.98 -18.29
C ARG A 99 18.99 25.68 -19.63
N VAL A 100 18.21 25.39 -20.66
CA VAL A 100 18.35 26.02 -21.98
C VAL A 100 17.76 27.43 -21.98
N VAL A 101 16.57 27.62 -21.39
CA VAL A 101 15.88 28.92 -21.36
C VAL A 101 16.52 29.91 -20.39
N ALA A 102 16.98 29.44 -19.22
CA ALA A 102 17.53 30.32 -18.18
C ALA A 102 19.00 30.69 -18.41
N ARG A 103 19.68 30.13 -19.43
CA ARG A 103 21.04 30.57 -19.79
C ARG A 103 20.92 31.75 -20.77
N PRO A 104 21.21 33.00 -20.35
CA PRO A 104 21.24 34.12 -21.27
C PRO A 104 22.23 33.79 -22.39
N THR A 105 21.78 33.94 -23.64
CA THR A 105 22.64 33.67 -24.77
C THR A 105 23.78 34.68 -24.77
N ARG A 106 24.99 34.29 -25.23
CA ARG A 106 26.15 35.21 -25.28
C ARG A 106 25.83 36.53 -25.99
N ARG A 107 24.89 36.51 -26.93
CA ARG A 107 24.42 37.70 -27.66
C ARG A 107 23.64 38.67 -26.76
N GLU A 108 22.72 38.17 -25.95
CA GLU A 108 21.95 38.98 -25.00
C GLU A 108 22.87 39.61 -23.94
N TYR A 109 23.87 38.85 -23.46
CA TYR A 109 24.88 39.35 -22.53
C TYR A 109 25.78 40.46 -23.14
N LEU A 110 26.19 40.32 -24.40
CA LEU A 110 26.96 41.36 -25.09
C LEU A 110 26.11 42.61 -25.37
N GLN A 111 24.82 42.43 -25.68
CA GLN A 111 23.89 43.54 -25.89
C GLN A 111 23.57 44.29 -24.59
N SER A 112 23.48 43.60 -23.45
CA SER A 112 23.31 44.26 -22.15
C SER A 112 24.54 45.09 -21.78
N LEU A 113 25.74 44.56 -21.97
CA LEU A 113 26.99 45.30 -21.75
C LEU A 113 27.12 46.52 -22.67
N ALA A 114 26.77 46.38 -23.95
CA ALA A 114 26.82 47.50 -24.90
C ALA A 114 25.83 48.62 -24.53
N ARG A 115 24.63 48.29 -24.02
CA ARG A 115 23.68 49.27 -23.50
C ARG A 115 24.18 49.95 -22.23
N GLU A 116 24.79 49.20 -21.32
CA GLU A 116 25.38 49.78 -20.10
C GLU A 116 26.50 50.77 -20.41
N GLN A 117 27.35 50.47 -21.41
CA GLN A 117 28.39 51.39 -21.87
C GLN A 117 27.85 52.64 -22.58
N GLN A 118 26.64 52.59 -23.15
CA GLN A 118 25.98 53.75 -23.77
C GLN A 118 25.23 54.63 -22.78
N LEU A 119 24.97 54.14 -21.56
CA LEU A 119 24.26 54.85 -20.50
C LEU A 119 25.20 55.51 -19.48
N GLN A 120 26.51 55.26 -19.59
CA GLN A 120 27.58 55.95 -18.85
C GLN A 120 28.14 57.12 -19.68
#